data_AF-A0A087XG18-F1
#
_entry.id   AF-A0A087XG18-F1
#
_cell.length_a   1.000
_cell.length_b   1.000
_cell.length_c   1.000
_cell.angle_alpha   90.00
_cell.angle_beta   90.00
_cell.angle_gamma   90.00
#
_symmetry.space_group_name_H-M   'P 1'
#
loop_
_entity.id
_entity.type
_entity.pdbx_description
1 polymer ?
#
loop_
_entity_poly.entity_id
_entity_poly.type
_entity_poly.pdbx_seq_one_letter_code
_entity_poly.pdbx_strand_id
1 'polypeptide(L)'
;MHLQVTDNRHNDFLYLFLGCEVEILNVRPEFCKEYVTSPSEEDLIHSITSSLAALSSGKADMAAVYYEKIDVEGHHFGPESLQVKTAVQHLDLTMQILNQKIKDSNLENQLNVMLFSDHGMTKIQWMEKVIELDKYIDMSDIVKMMDRGPVVSLWPKNTTYQKVYSALSQVHNMRVYSRQEIPERFLYKKGKFVSSLTLVAEPGWFITKNKTTLPYWKNDSGEASAWQNGWHGYDNEFLDMRGFFLAVGPDFKKNVRAAPIRSVDVYNLMCWTLGVHPLPNNGSWSRVEYLLNGSESPLQFGMLWTCSMALLGVLLEFY
;
A
#
# COMPACT_ATOMS: atom_id res chain seq x y z
N MET A 1 -3.80 -1.89 2.24
CA MET A 1 -4.56 -1.00 3.13
C MET A 1 -6.01 -1.14 2.72
N HIS A 2 -6.88 -1.63 3.58
CA HIS A 2 -8.31 -1.65 3.26
C HIS A 2 -8.87 -0.28 3.62
N LEU A 3 -9.32 0.46 2.62
CA LEU A 3 -9.89 1.78 2.75
C LEU A 3 -11.40 1.62 2.92
N GLN A 4 -11.80 1.14 4.09
CA GLN A 4 -13.19 1.31 4.54
C GLN A 4 -13.13 2.09 5.83
N VAL A 5 -13.66 3.30 5.78
CA VAL A 5 -13.80 4.19 6.92
C VAL A 5 -15.15 3.83 7.53
N THR A 6 -15.16 2.82 8.38
CA THR A 6 -16.33 2.03 8.77
C THR A 6 -17.28 2.72 9.75
N ASP A 7 -17.87 3.84 9.38
CA ASP A 7 -19.16 4.25 9.95
C ASP A 7 -20.16 4.33 8.80
N ASN A 8 -21.35 3.71 8.95
CA ASN A 8 -22.45 3.73 7.98
C ASN A 8 -23.02 5.17 7.76
N ARG A 9 -22.29 6.19 8.17
CA ARG A 9 -22.61 7.61 8.09
C ARG A 9 -21.79 8.35 7.03
N HIS A 10 -20.80 7.70 6.41
CA HIS A 10 -20.00 8.30 5.35
C HIS A 10 -20.12 7.53 4.04
N ASN A 11 -20.20 8.28 2.94
CA ASN A 11 -20.31 7.74 1.60
C ASN A 11 -18.92 7.70 0.95
N ASP A 12 -18.36 6.49 0.84
CA ASP A 12 -17.06 6.25 0.23
C ASP A 12 -17.20 5.94 -1.27
N PHE A 13 -16.43 6.64 -2.10
CA PHE A 13 -16.36 6.44 -3.55
C PHE A 13 -14.99 5.92 -3.95
N LEU A 14 -14.92 4.66 -4.40
CA LEU A 14 -13.66 4.00 -4.73
C LEU A 14 -13.55 3.78 -6.25
N TYR A 15 -12.45 4.24 -6.84
CA TYR A 15 -12.16 4.11 -8.26
C TYR A 15 -10.92 3.27 -8.48
N LEU A 16 -11.10 2.08 -9.07
CA LEU A 16 -10.04 1.12 -9.39
C LEU A 16 -9.30 0.59 -8.16
N PHE A 17 -9.78 0.89 -6.94
CA PHE A 17 -9.11 0.55 -5.71
C PHE A 17 -9.38 -0.91 -5.35
N LEU A 18 -8.30 -1.69 -5.16
CA LEU A 18 -8.40 -3.11 -4.83
C LEU A 18 -9.24 -3.36 -3.59
N GLY A 19 -10.24 -4.24 -3.71
CA GLY A 19 -11.13 -4.63 -2.63
C GLY A 19 -12.40 -3.78 -2.52
N CYS A 20 -12.63 -2.81 -3.42
CA CYS A 20 -13.91 -2.09 -3.45
C CYS A 20 -15.08 -2.99 -3.87
N GLU A 21 -14.79 -4.04 -4.63
CA GLU A 21 -15.71 -5.04 -5.15
C GLU A 21 -16.07 -6.13 -4.12
N VAL A 22 -15.33 -6.20 -3.01
CA VAL A 22 -15.49 -7.23 -1.98
C VAL A 22 -16.23 -6.65 -0.78
N GLU A 23 -17.24 -7.37 -0.33
CA GLU A 23 -17.92 -7.06 0.92
C GLU A 23 -17.07 -7.46 2.12
N ILE A 24 -16.70 -6.47 2.92
CA ILE A 24 -15.82 -6.66 4.08
C ILE A 24 -16.56 -6.16 5.31
N LEU A 25 -16.66 -7.02 6.33
CA LEU A 25 -17.44 -6.75 7.54
C LEU A 25 -18.92 -6.37 7.24
N ASN A 26 -19.49 -6.95 6.19
CA ASN A 26 -20.85 -6.68 5.69
C ASN A 26 -21.06 -5.23 5.19
N VAL A 27 -19.98 -4.55 4.81
CA VAL A 27 -20.02 -3.17 4.28
C VAL A 27 -19.40 -3.14 2.89
N ARG A 28 -20.00 -2.32 2.02
CA ARG A 28 -19.49 -1.96 0.69
C ARG A 28 -19.40 -0.45 0.57
N PRO A 29 -18.48 0.08 -0.26
CA PRO A 29 -18.51 1.50 -0.60
C PRO A 29 -19.82 1.85 -1.31
N GLU A 30 -20.25 3.11 -1.19
CA GLU A 30 -21.43 3.62 -1.88
C GLU A 30 -21.26 3.56 -3.40
N PHE A 31 -20.02 3.72 -3.87
CA PHE A 31 -19.65 3.54 -5.26
C PHE A 31 -18.31 2.80 -5.39
N CYS A 32 -18.25 1.85 -6.33
CA CYS A 32 -17.03 1.15 -6.73
C CYS A 32 -16.95 1.09 -8.25
N LYS A 33 -15.94 1.73 -8.84
CA LYS A 33 -15.49 1.41 -10.20
C LYS A 33 -14.46 0.29 -10.07
N GLU A 34 -14.84 -0.90 -10.52
CA GLU A 34 -13.99 -2.09 -10.44
C GLU A 34 -12.64 -1.89 -11.15
N TYR A 35 -11.62 -2.55 -10.62
CA TYR A 35 -10.28 -2.53 -11.19
C TYR A 35 -10.25 -3.05 -12.62
N VAL A 36 -9.50 -2.35 -13.47
CA VAL A 36 -9.16 -2.77 -14.83
C VAL A 36 -7.66 -2.70 -14.99
N THR A 37 -7.07 -3.65 -15.72
CA THR A 37 -5.62 -3.70 -15.92
C THR A 37 -5.14 -2.56 -16.83
N SER A 38 -4.09 -1.88 -16.38
CA SER A 38 -3.41 -0.74 -17.01
C SER A 38 -4.39 0.38 -17.45
N PRO A 39 -5.11 1.03 -16.52
CA PRO A 39 -6.01 2.14 -16.83
C PRO A 39 -5.26 3.25 -17.56
N SER A 40 -5.96 3.86 -18.51
CA SER A 40 -5.41 4.95 -19.32
C SER A 40 -5.28 6.24 -18.50
N GLU A 41 -4.54 7.22 -19.03
CA GLU A 41 -4.53 8.58 -18.47
C GLU A 41 -5.93 9.21 -18.51
N GLU A 42 -6.73 8.90 -19.53
CA GLU A 42 -8.13 9.34 -19.63
C GLU A 42 -8.97 8.75 -18.49
N ASP A 43 -8.78 7.47 -18.16
CA ASP A 43 -9.43 6.84 -16.99
C ASP A 43 -9.09 7.54 -15.69
N LEU A 44 -7.81 7.92 -15.51
CA LEU A 44 -7.36 8.65 -14.33
C LEU A 44 -8.03 10.03 -14.25
N ILE A 45 -7.99 10.80 -15.34
CA ILE A 45 -8.62 12.14 -15.41
C ILE A 45 -10.12 12.05 -15.15
N HIS A 46 -10.79 11.05 -15.73
CA HIS A 46 -12.21 10.82 -15.53
C HIS A 46 -12.54 10.44 -14.09
N SER A 47 -11.74 9.57 -13.47
CA SER A 47 -11.93 9.14 -12.07
C SER A 47 -11.71 10.32 -11.10
N ILE A 48 -10.68 11.14 -11.33
CA ILE A 48 -10.43 12.38 -10.58
C ILE A 48 -11.61 13.35 -10.73
N THR A 49 -12.06 13.61 -11.96
CA THR A 49 -13.15 14.57 -12.21
C THR A 49 -14.45 14.10 -11.56
N SER A 50 -14.75 12.81 -11.66
CA SER A 50 -15.93 12.19 -11.04
C SER A 50 -15.85 12.26 -9.51
N SER A 51 -14.68 12.00 -8.94
CA SER A 51 -14.43 12.11 -7.50
C SER A 51 -14.70 13.52 -6.99
N LEU A 52 -14.15 14.55 -7.66
CA LEU A 52 -14.38 15.94 -7.28
C LEU A 52 -15.85 16.34 -7.38
N ALA A 53 -16.57 15.88 -8.40
CA ALA A 53 -18.00 16.14 -8.53
C ALA A 53 -18.82 15.46 -7.42
N ALA A 54 -18.47 14.23 -7.04
CA ALA A 54 -19.13 13.52 -5.95
C ALA A 54 -18.90 14.21 -4.59
N LEU A 55 -17.65 14.60 -4.31
CA LEU A 55 -17.29 15.35 -3.10
C LEU A 55 -17.97 16.72 -3.06
N SER A 56 -17.92 17.49 -4.16
CA SER A 56 -18.51 18.84 -4.23
C SER A 56 -20.04 18.83 -4.09
N SER A 57 -20.70 17.77 -4.53
CA SER A 57 -22.16 17.63 -4.42
C SER A 57 -22.62 17.01 -3.09
N GLY A 58 -21.69 16.65 -2.20
CA GLY A 58 -22.00 15.96 -0.94
C GLY A 58 -22.49 14.52 -1.12
N LYS A 59 -22.29 13.92 -2.30
CA LYS A 59 -22.59 12.51 -2.53
C LYS A 59 -21.54 11.59 -1.90
N ALA A 60 -20.31 12.08 -1.79
CA ALA A 60 -19.18 11.37 -1.19
C ALA A 60 -18.57 12.23 -0.08
N ASP A 61 -18.13 11.57 0.99
CA ASP A 61 -17.29 12.16 2.03
C ASP A 61 -15.81 11.88 1.77
N MET A 62 -15.53 10.74 1.12
CA MET A 62 -14.20 10.31 0.73
C MET A 62 -14.22 9.78 -0.70
N ALA A 63 -13.17 10.06 -1.46
CA ALA A 63 -12.88 9.38 -2.70
C ALA A 63 -11.45 8.83 -2.72
N ALA A 64 -11.28 7.63 -3.28
CA ALA A 64 -9.95 7.04 -3.53
C ALA A 64 -9.82 6.65 -5.00
N VAL A 65 -8.69 6.99 -5.62
CA VAL A 65 -8.40 6.67 -7.02
C VAL A 65 -7.07 5.93 -7.08
N TYR A 66 -7.06 4.76 -7.72
CA TYR A 66 -5.86 3.97 -7.95
C TYR A 66 -5.33 4.15 -9.38
N TYR A 67 -4.00 4.16 -9.53
CA TYR A 67 -3.31 4.29 -10.82
C TYR A 67 -1.99 3.51 -10.82
N GLU A 68 -1.84 2.57 -11.75
CA GLU A 68 -0.71 1.60 -11.77
C GLU A 68 0.33 1.85 -12.86
N LYS A 69 0.15 2.85 -13.74
CA LYS A 69 0.97 2.97 -14.96
C LYS A 69 2.48 3.03 -14.66
N ILE A 70 2.88 3.70 -13.58
CA ILE A 70 4.30 3.81 -13.19
C ILE A 70 4.87 2.45 -12.80
N ASP A 71 4.10 1.62 -12.09
CA ASP A 71 4.51 0.26 -11.74
C ASP A 71 4.64 -0.61 -13.00
N VAL A 72 3.67 -0.54 -13.92
CA VAL A 72 3.70 -1.26 -15.20
C VAL A 72 4.96 -0.90 -16.02
N GLU A 73 5.26 0.40 -16.16
CA GLU A 73 6.48 0.84 -16.85
C GLU A 73 7.76 0.43 -16.09
N GLY A 74 7.72 0.46 -14.76
CA GLY A 74 8.82 0.00 -13.91
C GLY A 74 9.12 -1.47 -14.07
N HIS A 75 8.09 -2.32 -14.14
CA HIS A 75 8.23 -3.73 -14.46
C HIS A 75 8.77 -3.93 -15.88
N HIS A 76 8.23 -3.26 -16.89
CA HIS A 76 8.65 -3.48 -18.28
C HIS A 76 10.06 -2.97 -18.58
N PHE A 77 10.43 -1.79 -18.09
CA PHE A 77 11.65 -1.10 -18.52
C PHE A 77 12.65 -0.85 -17.40
N GLY A 78 12.27 -1.07 -16.15
CA GLY A 78 13.10 -0.83 -14.97
C GLY A 78 12.93 0.58 -14.40
N PRO A 79 13.27 0.78 -13.11
CA PRO A 79 12.95 2.00 -12.37
C PRO A 79 13.67 3.26 -12.89
N GLU A 80 14.83 3.11 -13.53
CA GLU A 80 15.64 4.23 -14.05
C GLU A 80 15.40 4.51 -15.55
N SER A 81 14.35 3.91 -16.13
CA SER A 81 14.08 4.01 -17.56
C SER A 81 13.47 5.36 -17.98
N LEU A 82 13.61 5.70 -19.26
CA LEU A 82 12.95 6.86 -19.84
C LEU A 82 11.42 6.73 -19.78
N GLN A 83 10.91 5.51 -19.88
CA GLN A 83 9.49 5.19 -19.85
C GLN A 83 8.87 5.50 -18.49
N VAL A 84 9.53 5.10 -17.40
CA VAL A 84 9.13 5.49 -16.04
C VAL A 84 9.18 7.01 -15.89
N LYS A 85 10.23 7.66 -16.38
CA LYS A 85 10.33 9.13 -16.35
C LYS A 85 9.17 9.81 -17.09
N THR A 86 8.83 9.33 -18.29
CA THR A 86 7.69 9.85 -19.08
C THR A 86 6.36 9.61 -18.37
N ALA A 87 6.14 8.42 -17.80
CA ALA A 87 4.92 8.12 -17.06
C ALA A 87 4.74 9.04 -15.83
N VAL A 88 5.84 9.34 -15.11
CA VAL A 88 5.82 10.32 -14.01
C VAL A 88 5.49 11.72 -14.51
N GLN A 89 6.03 12.14 -15.67
CA GLN A 89 5.71 13.44 -16.26
C GLN A 89 4.22 13.55 -16.64
N HIS A 90 3.63 12.49 -17.19
CA HIS A 90 2.20 12.47 -17.51
C HIS A 90 1.31 12.47 -16.25
N LEU A 91 1.73 11.76 -15.19
CA LEU A 91 1.06 11.84 -13.89
C LEU A 91 1.11 13.27 -13.34
N ASP A 92 2.27 13.94 -13.40
CA ASP A 92 2.41 15.34 -12.96
C ASP A 92 1.46 16.28 -13.71
N LEU A 93 1.35 16.16 -15.04
CA LEU A 93 0.38 16.91 -15.84
C LEU A 93 -1.06 16.64 -15.38
N THR A 94 -1.39 15.39 -15.06
CA THR A 94 -2.72 15.03 -14.54
C THR A 94 -2.96 15.63 -13.14
N MET A 95 -1.94 15.72 -12.30
CA MET A 95 -2.04 16.39 -10.99
C MET A 95 -2.19 17.91 -11.12
N GLN A 96 -1.63 18.53 -12.17
CA GLN A 96 -1.90 19.93 -12.48
C GLN A 96 -3.38 20.14 -12.88
N ILE A 97 -3.97 19.22 -13.64
CA ILE A 97 -5.40 19.24 -13.98
C ILE A 97 -6.27 19.08 -12.72
N LEU A 98 -5.91 18.14 -11.82
CA LEU A 98 -6.58 17.98 -10.53
C LEU A 98 -6.57 19.30 -9.75
N ASN A 99 -5.39 19.90 -9.60
CA ASN A 99 -5.24 21.16 -8.88
C ASN A 99 -6.12 22.26 -9.48
N GLN A 100 -6.12 22.42 -10.81
CA GLN A 100 -6.97 23.42 -11.46
C GLN A 100 -8.46 23.17 -11.19
N LYS A 101 -8.93 21.92 -11.31
CA LYS A 101 -10.33 21.57 -11.05
C LYS A 101 -10.76 21.80 -9.60
N ILE A 102 -9.85 21.59 -8.64
CA ILE A 102 -10.09 21.92 -7.23
C ILE A 102 -10.35 23.43 -7.07
N LYS A 103 -9.56 24.28 -7.75
CA LYS A 103 -9.76 25.74 -7.73
C LYS A 103 -11.08 26.14 -8.38
N ASP A 104 -11.34 25.63 -9.57
CA ASP A 104 -12.55 25.94 -10.34
C ASP A 104 -13.83 25.53 -9.58
N SER A 105 -13.72 24.52 -8.71
CA SER A 105 -14.80 24.03 -7.85
C SER A 105 -14.84 24.69 -6.47
N ASN A 106 -13.97 25.67 -6.18
CA ASN A 106 -13.83 26.35 -4.88
C ASN A 106 -13.56 25.39 -3.70
N LEU A 107 -12.87 24.27 -3.95
CA LEU A 107 -12.57 23.24 -2.95
C LEU A 107 -11.21 23.42 -2.27
N GLU A 108 -10.40 24.42 -2.65
CA GLU A 108 -9.02 24.60 -2.17
C GLU A 108 -8.87 24.65 -0.64
N ASN A 109 -9.86 25.22 0.06
CA ASN A 109 -9.87 25.34 1.53
C ASN A 109 -10.79 24.33 2.22
N GLN A 110 -11.33 23.36 1.48
CA GLN A 110 -12.32 22.40 1.97
C GLN A 110 -11.88 20.94 1.75
N LEU A 111 -10.98 20.70 0.80
CA LEU A 111 -10.57 19.37 0.40
C LEU A 111 -9.16 19.04 0.92
N ASN A 112 -9.04 17.90 1.60
CA ASN A 112 -7.76 17.26 1.86
C ASN A 112 -7.46 16.25 0.74
N VAL A 113 -6.23 16.28 0.23
CA VAL A 113 -5.74 15.35 -0.79
C VAL A 113 -4.49 14.68 -0.25
N MET A 114 -4.50 13.34 -0.21
CA MET A 114 -3.34 12.52 0.12
C MET A 114 -2.95 11.68 -1.09
N LEU A 115 -1.68 11.72 -1.48
CA LEU A 115 -1.11 10.91 -2.56
C LEU A 115 0.01 10.05 -1.97
N PHE A 116 -0.04 8.76 -2.23
CA PHE A 116 0.98 7.84 -1.75
C PHE A 116 1.07 6.62 -2.65
N SER A 117 2.21 5.93 -2.62
CA SER A 117 2.36 4.63 -3.25
C SER A 117 2.38 3.51 -2.22
N ASP A 118 1.99 2.33 -2.67
CA ASP A 118 2.04 1.08 -1.92
C ASP A 118 3.47 0.55 -1.72
N HIS A 119 4.33 0.71 -2.74
CA HIS A 119 5.74 0.34 -2.70
C HIS A 119 6.61 1.19 -3.63
N GLY A 120 7.90 0.86 -3.67
CA GLY A 120 8.84 1.30 -4.70
C GLY A 120 9.17 0.18 -5.71
N MET A 121 10.31 0.26 -6.37
CA MET A 121 10.71 -0.65 -7.46
C MET A 121 12.24 -0.81 -7.50
N THR A 122 12.71 -2.05 -7.65
CA THR A 122 14.15 -2.37 -7.80
C THR A 122 14.41 -2.95 -9.18
N LYS A 123 15.55 -2.59 -9.79
CA LYS A 123 16.00 -3.19 -11.04
C LYS A 123 16.38 -4.66 -10.85
N ILE A 124 15.96 -5.52 -11.78
CA ILE A 124 16.33 -6.95 -11.79
C ILE A 124 17.32 -7.25 -12.92
N GLN A 125 18.19 -8.24 -12.70
CA GLN A 125 19.23 -8.64 -13.65
C GLN A 125 19.03 -10.10 -14.04
N TRP A 126 18.21 -10.31 -15.07
CA TRP A 126 18.01 -11.63 -15.65
C TRP A 126 19.33 -12.17 -16.19
N MET A 127 19.57 -13.47 -16.02
CA MET A 127 20.81 -14.21 -16.32
C MET A 127 21.87 -14.23 -15.21
N GLU A 128 22.08 -13.13 -14.49
CA GLU A 128 23.09 -13.09 -13.41
C GLU A 128 22.50 -13.39 -12.04
N LYS A 129 21.32 -12.83 -11.76
CA LYS A 129 20.74 -12.81 -10.41
C LYS A 129 19.42 -13.58 -10.34
N VAL A 130 19.45 -14.84 -10.78
CA VAL A 130 18.29 -15.74 -10.71
C VAL A 130 18.62 -16.96 -9.86
N ILE A 131 17.78 -17.21 -8.85
CA ILE A 131 17.86 -18.39 -7.99
C ILE A 131 16.87 -19.43 -8.52
N GLU A 132 17.38 -20.51 -9.08
CA GLU A 132 16.58 -21.64 -9.60
C GLU A 132 16.49 -22.72 -8.52
N LEU A 133 15.32 -22.86 -7.91
CA LEU A 133 15.12 -23.76 -6.76
C LEU A 133 15.40 -25.23 -7.11
N ASP A 134 15.08 -25.65 -8.34
CA ASP A 134 15.28 -27.04 -8.78
C ASP A 134 16.75 -27.45 -8.95
N LYS A 135 17.69 -26.51 -8.84
CA LYS A 135 19.13 -26.79 -8.76
C LYS A 135 19.59 -27.16 -7.36
N TYR A 136 18.80 -26.84 -6.33
CA TYR A 136 19.17 -27.01 -4.92
C TYR A 136 18.31 -28.06 -4.21
N ILE A 137 17.08 -28.26 -4.67
CA ILE A 137 16.12 -29.19 -4.07
C ILE A 137 15.40 -30.02 -5.12
N ASP A 138 14.94 -31.20 -4.71
CA ASP A 138 14.04 -32.00 -5.53
C ASP A 138 12.63 -31.41 -5.45
N MET A 139 12.10 -30.93 -6.57
CA MET A 139 10.77 -30.33 -6.60
C MET A 139 9.64 -31.32 -6.28
N SER A 140 9.90 -32.64 -6.34
CA SER A 140 8.95 -33.67 -5.86
C SER A 140 8.79 -33.68 -4.34
N ASP A 141 9.70 -33.05 -3.59
CA ASP A 141 9.61 -32.85 -2.14
C ASP A 141 8.66 -31.70 -1.77
N ILE A 142 8.16 -30.93 -2.75
CA ILE A 142 7.34 -29.74 -2.53
C ILE A 142 5.86 -30.06 -2.78
N VAL A 143 5.03 -29.81 -1.76
CA VAL A 143 3.57 -29.96 -1.85
C VAL A 143 2.95 -28.76 -2.57
N LYS A 144 3.40 -27.55 -2.23
CA LYS A 144 2.93 -26.31 -2.82
C LYS A 144 4.05 -25.30 -2.89
N MET A 145 4.13 -24.60 -4.02
CA MET A 145 4.91 -23.38 -4.19
C MET A 145 3.92 -22.30 -4.62
N MET A 146 4.01 -21.13 -4.00
CA MET A 146 3.27 -19.95 -4.43
C MET A 146 4.24 -18.84 -4.79
N ASP A 147 3.92 -18.20 -5.90
CA ASP A 147 4.63 -17.07 -6.47
C ASP A 147 6.02 -17.38 -7.04
N ARG A 148 6.64 -16.34 -7.60
CA ARG A 148 8.04 -16.23 -8.03
C ARG A 148 8.50 -14.79 -7.81
N GLY A 149 9.80 -14.58 -7.66
CA GLY A 149 10.40 -13.27 -7.50
C GLY A 149 11.05 -13.06 -6.15
N PRO A 150 10.93 -11.89 -5.51
CA PRO A 150 11.61 -11.57 -4.26
C PRO A 150 11.16 -12.39 -3.09
N VAL A 151 9.88 -12.79 -3.06
CA VAL A 151 9.32 -13.59 -1.99
C VAL A 151 8.62 -14.80 -2.58
N VAL A 152 9.01 -15.98 -2.11
CA VAL A 152 8.38 -17.25 -2.51
C VAL A 152 7.89 -17.97 -1.28
N SER A 153 6.65 -18.42 -1.33
CA SER A 153 6.05 -19.24 -0.27
C SER A 153 6.15 -20.72 -0.64
N LEU A 154 6.78 -21.51 0.23
CA LEU A 154 7.08 -22.91 -0.04
C LEU A 154 6.55 -23.81 1.08
N TRP A 155 5.86 -24.89 0.69
CA TRP A 155 5.36 -25.94 1.58
C TRP A 155 5.98 -27.28 1.19
N PRO A 156 7.10 -27.69 1.80
CA PRO A 156 7.67 -29.02 1.64
C PRO A 156 6.79 -30.10 2.28
N LYS A 157 6.97 -31.36 1.86
CA LYS A 157 6.43 -32.52 2.58
C LYS A 157 7.04 -32.59 3.98
N ASN A 158 6.25 -32.98 4.98
CA ASN A 158 6.73 -33.09 6.36
C ASN A 158 7.97 -34.00 6.49
N THR A 159 8.01 -35.10 5.73
CA THR A 159 9.12 -36.07 5.74
C THR A 159 10.43 -35.52 5.18
N THR A 160 10.37 -34.49 4.33
CA THR A 160 11.56 -33.91 3.67
C THR A 160 11.77 -32.43 3.99
N TYR A 161 10.99 -31.87 4.93
CA TYR A 161 11.12 -30.49 5.38
C TYR A 161 12.54 -30.12 5.78
N GLN A 162 13.19 -30.90 6.64
CA GLN A 162 14.54 -30.59 7.13
C GLN A 162 15.59 -30.67 6.02
N LYS A 163 15.45 -31.62 5.09
CA LYS A 163 16.30 -31.73 3.89
C LYS A 163 16.19 -30.47 3.04
N VAL A 164 14.96 -30.05 2.72
CA VAL A 164 14.67 -28.87 1.89
C VAL A 164 15.17 -27.59 2.58
N TYR A 165 14.84 -27.42 3.87
CA TYR A 165 15.26 -26.25 4.64
C TYR A 165 16.79 -26.14 4.69
N SER A 166 17.49 -27.23 5.01
CA SER A 166 18.95 -27.23 5.10
C SER A 166 19.61 -26.91 3.77
N ALA A 167 19.11 -27.50 2.66
CA ALA A 167 19.64 -27.26 1.32
C ALA A 167 19.44 -25.80 0.88
N LEU A 168 18.23 -25.25 1.04
CA LEU A 168 17.95 -23.87 0.65
C LEU A 168 18.67 -22.85 1.55
N SER A 169 18.92 -23.17 2.82
CA SER A 169 19.62 -22.27 3.74
C SER A 169 21.10 -22.05 3.38
N GLN A 170 21.69 -22.89 2.52
CA GLN A 170 23.03 -22.71 1.99
C GLN A 170 23.07 -21.82 0.74
N VAL A 171 21.91 -21.47 0.18
CA VAL A 171 21.85 -20.68 -1.06
C VAL A 171 22.11 -19.21 -0.74
N HIS A 172 23.14 -18.64 -1.38
CA HIS A 172 23.47 -17.24 -1.25
C HIS A 172 22.42 -16.32 -1.87
N ASN A 173 22.38 -15.07 -1.40
CA ASN A 173 21.51 -14.00 -1.92
C ASN A 173 20.00 -14.24 -1.74
N MET A 174 19.63 -15.20 -0.89
CA MET A 174 18.31 -15.25 -0.28
C MET A 174 18.40 -15.68 1.17
N ARG A 175 17.38 -15.33 1.94
CA ARG A 175 17.14 -15.84 3.28
C ARG A 175 15.97 -16.82 3.25
N VAL A 176 16.15 -17.94 3.92
CA VAL A 176 15.12 -18.94 4.13
C VAL A 176 14.65 -18.81 5.56
N TYR A 177 13.39 -18.45 5.76
CA TYR A 177 12.80 -18.38 7.07
C TYR A 177 11.86 -19.57 7.26
N SER A 178 12.09 -20.38 8.28
CA SER A 178 10.96 -21.10 8.87
C SER A 178 9.98 -20.08 9.46
N ARG A 179 8.72 -20.48 9.62
CA ARG A 179 7.68 -19.58 10.12
C ARG A 179 8.07 -18.85 11.43
N GLN A 180 8.81 -19.49 12.33
CA GLN A 180 9.21 -18.88 13.60
C GLN A 180 10.35 -17.87 13.45
N GLU A 181 11.22 -18.07 12.46
CA GLU A 181 12.41 -17.26 12.17
C GLU A 181 12.11 -16.00 11.37
N ILE A 182 10.92 -15.91 10.76
CA ILE A 182 10.47 -14.70 10.07
C ILE A 182 10.62 -13.50 11.03
N PRO A 183 11.32 -12.42 10.62
CA PRO A 183 11.58 -11.26 11.47
C PRO A 183 10.30 -10.67 12.08
N GLU A 184 10.31 -10.41 13.39
CA GLU A 184 9.15 -9.82 14.10
C GLU A 184 8.72 -8.49 13.49
N ARG A 185 9.68 -7.69 13.00
CA ARG A 185 9.40 -6.38 12.38
C ARG A 185 8.54 -6.46 11.11
N PHE A 186 8.47 -7.62 10.45
CA PHE A 186 7.57 -7.81 9.31
C PHE A 186 6.11 -7.92 9.72
N LEU A 187 5.82 -8.27 10.99
CA LEU A 187 4.47 -8.57 11.47
C LEU A 187 3.73 -9.62 10.62
N TYR A 188 4.48 -10.47 9.92
CA TYR A 188 3.96 -11.38 8.90
C TYR A 188 3.63 -12.77 9.46
N LYS A 189 4.48 -13.32 10.34
CA LYS A 189 4.49 -14.75 10.70
C LYS A 189 3.24 -15.33 11.38
N LYS A 190 2.38 -14.46 11.92
CA LYS A 190 1.12 -14.86 12.56
C LYS A 190 -0.03 -15.04 11.55
N GLY A 191 0.16 -14.66 10.28
CA GLY A 191 -0.88 -14.75 9.25
C GLY A 191 -1.33 -16.18 8.95
N LYS A 192 -2.62 -16.36 8.65
CA LYS A 192 -3.22 -17.68 8.35
C LYS A 192 -2.56 -18.38 7.16
N PHE A 193 -2.15 -17.61 6.16
CA PHE A 193 -1.62 -18.12 4.88
C PHE A 193 -0.09 -18.13 4.80
N VAL A 194 0.61 -17.85 5.90
CA VAL A 194 2.08 -17.91 5.94
C VAL A 194 2.54 -19.35 5.72
N SER A 195 3.48 -19.50 4.80
CA SER A 195 4.10 -20.77 4.42
C SER A 195 4.94 -21.39 5.53
N SER A 196 5.25 -22.69 5.40
CA SER A 196 6.17 -23.35 6.35
C SER A 196 7.61 -22.89 6.13
N LEU A 197 7.97 -22.55 4.88
CA LEU A 197 9.19 -21.84 4.51
C LEU A 197 8.86 -20.60 3.67
N THR A 198 9.32 -19.44 4.12
CA THR A 198 9.25 -18.18 3.36
C THR A 198 10.65 -17.84 2.87
N LEU A 199 10.82 -17.79 1.55
CA LEU A 199 12.09 -17.43 0.92
C LEU A 199 12.05 -15.93 0.59
N VAL A 200 13.09 -15.19 0.94
CA VAL A 200 13.21 -13.74 0.69
C VAL A 200 14.54 -13.45 0.02
N ALA A 201 14.52 -13.01 -1.22
CA ALA A 201 15.70 -12.68 -1.99
C ALA A 201 16.31 -11.34 -1.57
N GLU A 202 17.61 -11.16 -1.81
CA GLU A 202 18.26 -9.85 -1.75
C GLU A 202 17.86 -8.98 -2.96
N PRO A 203 17.89 -7.63 -2.86
CA PRO A 203 17.49 -6.73 -3.95
C PRO A 203 18.13 -7.07 -5.30
N GLY A 204 17.29 -7.13 -6.33
CA GLY A 204 17.68 -7.46 -7.71
C GLY A 204 17.81 -8.97 -7.99
N TRP A 205 17.77 -9.83 -6.96
CA TRP A 205 17.69 -11.28 -7.12
C TRP A 205 16.25 -11.77 -7.29
N PHE A 206 16.06 -12.73 -8.17
CA PHE A 206 14.74 -13.28 -8.49
C PHE A 206 14.70 -14.78 -8.23
N ILE A 207 13.77 -15.24 -7.38
CA ILE A 207 13.59 -16.66 -7.08
C ILE A 207 12.56 -17.25 -8.04
N THR A 208 12.90 -18.37 -8.67
CA THR A 208 11.97 -19.12 -9.53
C THR A 208 12.20 -20.61 -9.38
N LYS A 209 11.24 -21.42 -9.80
CA LYS A 209 11.43 -22.88 -9.86
C LYS A 209 12.59 -23.22 -10.80
N ASN A 210 12.51 -22.73 -12.03
CA ASN A 210 13.48 -22.92 -13.10
C ASN A 210 13.42 -21.71 -14.02
N LYS A 211 14.56 -21.19 -14.46
CA LYS A 211 14.59 -19.97 -15.27
C LYS A 211 13.92 -20.15 -16.64
N THR A 212 13.89 -21.36 -17.19
CA THR A 212 13.23 -21.66 -18.49
C THR A 212 11.73 -21.35 -18.51
N THR A 213 11.10 -21.25 -17.32
CA THR A 213 9.68 -20.86 -17.17
C THR A 213 9.47 -19.34 -17.11
N LEU A 214 10.55 -18.57 -17.12
CA LEU A 214 10.46 -17.11 -17.17
C LEU A 214 10.10 -16.67 -18.60
N PRO A 215 9.28 -15.63 -18.73
CA PRO A 215 8.91 -15.09 -20.04
C PRO A 215 10.13 -14.41 -20.68
N TYR A 216 10.74 -15.05 -21.67
CA TYR A 216 11.83 -14.50 -22.49
C TYR A 216 11.34 -14.10 -23.89
N TRP A 217 11.93 -13.03 -24.45
CA TRP A 217 11.96 -12.81 -25.89
C TRP A 217 12.95 -13.79 -26.52
N LYS A 218 12.45 -14.68 -27.39
CA LYS A 218 13.31 -15.34 -28.39
C LYS A 218 13.32 -14.45 -29.62
N ASN A 219 14.30 -13.58 -29.74
CA ASN A 219 14.58 -12.93 -31.01
C ASN A 219 15.54 -13.85 -31.77
N ASP A 220 15.25 -14.14 -33.05
CA ASP A 220 16.02 -15.04 -33.92
C ASP A 220 17.47 -14.58 -34.22
N SER A 221 18.02 -13.63 -33.46
CA SER A 221 19.33 -13.01 -33.70
C SER A 221 20.06 -12.50 -32.45
N GLY A 222 19.58 -12.76 -31.23
CA GLY A 222 20.15 -12.17 -30.01
C GLY A 222 20.07 -13.03 -28.74
N GLU A 223 20.75 -12.58 -27.69
CA GLU A 223 20.63 -13.16 -26.34
C GLU A 223 19.18 -13.00 -25.82
N ALA A 224 18.68 -14.02 -25.13
CA ALA A 224 17.33 -14.00 -24.58
C ALA A 224 17.20 -12.87 -23.53
N SER A 225 16.39 -11.84 -23.82
CA SER A 225 16.02 -10.81 -22.86
C SER A 225 14.69 -11.16 -22.20
N ALA A 226 14.59 -10.99 -20.87
CA ALA A 226 13.33 -11.25 -20.17
C ALA A 226 12.30 -10.12 -20.41
N TRP A 227 11.03 -10.43 -20.21
CA TRP A 227 9.91 -9.47 -20.37
C TRP A 227 10.00 -8.27 -19.39
N GLN A 228 10.64 -8.45 -18.23
CA GLN A 228 10.64 -7.45 -17.15
C GLN A 228 12.06 -6.94 -16.86
N ASN A 229 12.19 -5.79 -16.23
CA ASN A 229 13.45 -5.13 -15.90
C ASN A 229 13.42 -4.45 -14.52
N GLY A 230 12.24 -4.38 -13.88
CA GLY A 230 12.05 -4.04 -12.48
C GLY A 230 11.17 -5.06 -11.78
N TRP A 231 11.29 -5.15 -10.45
CA TRP A 231 10.37 -5.89 -9.59
C TRP A 231 10.32 -5.28 -8.18
N HIS A 232 9.31 -5.66 -7.39
CA HIS A 232 9.09 -5.20 -6.02
C HIS A 232 8.66 -6.35 -5.10
N GLY A 233 8.60 -6.09 -3.79
CA GLY A 233 8.24 -7.09 -2.77
C GLY A 233 9.42 -7.63 -1.97
N TYR A 234 10.63 -7.09 -2.18
CA TYR A 234 11.76 -7.32 -1.29
C TYR A 234 11.50 -6.75 0.11
N ASP A 235 12.47 -6.92 1.01
CA ASP A 235 12.42 -6.36 2.35
C ASP A 235 12.11 -4.86 2.35
N ASN A 236 11.13 -4.45 3.15
CA ASN A 236 10.61 -3.09 3.18
C ASN A 236 11.59 -2.06 3.77
N GLU A 237 12.74 -2.48 4.31
CA GLU A 237 13.78 -1.55 4.78
C GLU A 237 14.71 -1.07 3.66
N PHE A 238 14.74 -1.75 2.52
CA PHE A 238 15.51 -1.28 1.36
C PHE A 238 14.95 0.02 0.81
N LEU A 239 15.84 0.95 0.44
CA LEU A 239 15.48 2.28 -0.04
C LEU A 239 14.58 2.21 -1.27
N ASP A 240 14.93 1.33 -2.22
CA ASP A 240 14.17 1.10 -3.45
C ASP A 240 12.74 0.58 -3.20
N MET A 241 12.47 -0.04 -2.05
CA MET A 241 11.13 -0.54 -1.71
C MET A 241 10.25 0.51 -1.03
N ARG A 242 10.80 1.69 -0.73
CA ARG A 242 10.03 2.76 -0.10
C ARG A 242 9.12 3.42 -1.12
N GLY A 243 7.85 3.54 -0.76
CA GLY A 243 6.90 4.40 -1.46
C GLY A 243 7.07 5.87 -1.10
N PHE A 244 6.25 6.72 -1.73
CA PHE A 244 6.16 8.14 -1.40
C PHE A 244 4.88 8.47 -0.63
N PHE A 245 4.86 9.62 0.05
CA PHE A 245 3.67 10.19 0.67
C PHE A 245 3.70 11.72 0.54
N LEU A 246 2.61 12.29 0.04
CA LEU A 246 2.36 13.72 -0.10
C LEU A 246 0.95 14.00 0.42
N ALA A 247 0.76 15.12 1.10
CA ALA A 247 -0.57 15.55 1.54
C ALA A 247 -0.68 17.08 1.45
N VAL A 248 -1.88 17.55 1.08
CA VAL A 248 -2.22 18.97 1.00
C VAL A 248 -3.69 19.16 1.37
N GLY A 249 -4.02 20.25 2.04
CA GLY A 249 -5.39 20.56 2.42
C GLY A 249 -5.46 21.46 3.64
N PRO A 250 -6.66 21.86 4.07
CA PRO A 250 -6.86 22.71 5.25
C PRO A 250 -6.34 22.07 6.54
N ASP A 251 -6.36 20.74 6.63
CA ASP A 251 -5.97 20.01 7.85
C ASP A 251 -4.47 19.75 7.94
N PHE A 252 -3.73 19.90 6.86
CA PHE A 252 -2.29 19.63 6.82
C PHE A 252 -1.47 20.89 7.00
N LYS A 253 -0.37 20.78 7.76
CA LYS A 253 0.63 21.85 7.85
C LYS A 253 1.27 22.09 6.49
N LYS A 254 1.46 23.36 6.17
CA LYS A 254 2.13 23.80 4.94
C LYS A 254 3.65 23.78 5.11
N ASN A 255 4.37 23.49 4.03
CA ASN A 255 5.85 23.53 3.97
C ASN A 255 6.55 22.60 4.98
N VAL A 256 5.95 21.44 5.28
CA VAL A 256 6.54 20.43 6.16
C VAL A 256 7.19 19.33 5.33
N ARG A 257 8.46 19.06 5.62
CA ARG A 257 9.15 17.84 5.18
C ARG A 257 9.18 16.84 6.33
N ALA A 258 8.41 15.76 6.17
CA ALA A 258 8.26 14.72 7.17
C ALA A 258 9.50 13.81 7.29
N ALA A 259 9.73 13.25 8.48
CA ALA A 259 10.50 12.02 8.61
C ALA A 259 9.71 10.84 8.00
N PRO A 260 10.36 9.71 7.67
CA PRO A 260 9.65 8.55 7.12
C PRO A 260 8.53 8.05 8.05
N ILE A 261 7.34 7.86 7.48
CA ILE A 261 6.20 7.21 8.13
C ILE A 261 6.07 5.78 7.64
N ARG A 262 5.20 4.96 8.26
CA ARG A 262 4.85 3.63 7.77
C ARG A 262 3.51 3.72 7.02
N SER A 263 3.33 2.91 5.99
CA SER A 263 2.07 2.86 5.23
C SER A 263 0.86 2.58 6.12
N VAL A 264 1.02 1.79 7.18
CA VAL A 264 -0.03 1.53 8.18
C VAL A 264 -0.48 2.77 8.95
N ASP A 265 0.30 3.86 8.97
CA ASP A 265 -0.04 5.09 9.68
C ASP A 265 -1.06 5.96 8.92
N VAL A 266 -1.10 5.81 7.59
CA VAL A 266 -1.92 6.65 6.71
C VAL A 266 -3.42 6.45 6.99
N TYR A 267 -3.84 5.27 7.43
CA TYR A 267 -5.24 5.03 7.84
C TYR A 267 -5.68 5.96 8.98
N ASN A 268 -4.80 6.25 9.95
CA ASN A 268 -5.13 7.15 11.05
C ASN A 268 -5.24 8.61 10.57
N LEU A 269 -4.41 9.02 9.60
CA LEU A 269 -4.54 10.35 8.97
C LEU A 269 -5.89 10.46 8.24
N MET A 270 -6.25 9.46 7.43
CA MET A 270 -7.52 9.43 6.72
C MET A 270 -8.71 9.54 7.68
N CYS A 271 -8.73 8.74 8.74
CA CYS A 271 -9.78 8.78 9.74
C CYS A 271 -9.88 10.15 10.41
N TRP A 272 -8.74 10.74 10.79
CA TRP A 272 -8.71 12.05 11.44
C TRP A 272 -9.26 13.15 10.52
N THR A 273 -8.83 13.19 9.25
CA THR A 273 -9.31 14.19 8.28
C THR A 273 -10.78 14.02 7.90
N LEU A 274 -11.35 12.83 8.12
CA LEU A 274 -12.78 12.56 7.92
C LEU A 274 -13.59 12.79 9.20
N GLY A 275 -12.95 13.07 10.34
CA GLY A 275 -13.64 13.23 11.62
C GLY A 275 -14.21 11.94 12.20
N VAL A 276 -13.71 10.77 11.79
CA VAL A 276 -14.18 9.47 12.26
C VAL A 276 -13.23 8.82 13.26
N HIS A 277 -13.77 7.92 14.08
CA HIS A 277 -12.96 7.10 14.96
C HIS A 277 -12.29 5.95 14.19
N PRO A 278 -10.95 5.82 14.25
CA PRO A 278 -10.28 4.71 13.60
C PRO A 278 -10.65 3.38 14.29
N LEU A 279 -10.88 2.34 13.49
CA LEU A 279 -10.94 0.97 14.01
C LEU A 279 -9.57 0.52 14.54
N PRO A 280 -9.52 -0.56 15.36
CA PRO A 280 -8.26 -1.15 15.79
C PRO A 280 -7.32 -1.43 14.62
N ASN A 281 -6.15 -0.80 14.63
CA ASN A 281 -5.15 -0.90 13.57
C ASN A 281 -3.73 -0.85 14.15
N ASN A 282 -2.72 -1.05 13.30
CA ASN A 282 -1.30 -1.07 13.71
C ASN A 282 -0.53 0.22 13.39
N GLY A 283 -1.20 1.24 12.87
CA GLY A 283 -0.62 2.56 12.69
C GLY A 283 -0.29 3.22 14.03
N SER A 284 0.74 4.05 14.06
CA SER A 284 1.13 4.80 15.25
C SER A 284 0.89 6.28 15.05
N TRP A 285 -0.06 6.83 15.80
CA TRP A 285 -0.46 8.24 15.72
C TRP A 285 0.71 9.21 15.93
N SER A 286 1.61 8.91 16.86
CA SER A 286 2.80 9.72 17.16
C SER A 286 3.77 9.90 15.99
N ARG A 287 3.69 9.05 14.95
CA ARG A 287 4.49 9.23 13.72
C ARG A 287 3.90 10.21 12.73
N VAL A 288 2.62 10.57 12.86
CA VAL A 288 1.90 11.32 11.81
C VAL A 288 1.18 12.56 12.34
N GLU A 289 0.89 12.65 13.64
CA GLU A 289 0.12 13.76 14.22
C GLU A 289 0.74 15.14 13.96
N TYR A 290 2.08 15.20 13.91
CA TYR A 290 2.79 16.46 13.68
C TYR A 290 2.56 17.03 12.27
N LEU A 291 2.00 16.25 11.33
CA LEU A 291 1.68 16.67 9.97
C LEU A 291 0.43 17.55 9.91
N LEU A 292 -0.41 17.55 10.95
CA LEU A 292 -1.73 18.19 10.96
C LEU A 292 -1.72 19.56 11.64
N ASN A 293 -2.63 20.43 11.21
CA ASN A 293 -2.90 21.74 11.81
C ASN A 293 -3.75 21.54 13.08
N GLY A 294 -3.21 21.92 14.24
CA GLY A 294 -3.87 21.72 15.53
C GLY A 294 -3.64 20.32 16.11
N SER A 295 -3.15 20.28 17.35
CA SER A 295 -3.03 19.06 18.16
C SER A 295 -4.36 18.68 18.83
N GLU A 296 -5.42 19.44 18.61
CA GLU A 296 -6.73 19.12 19.13
C GLU A 296 -7.40 18.13 18.17
N SER A 297 -7.46 16.88 18.62
CA SER A 297 -8.38 15.91 18.05
C SER A 297 -9.78 16.55 17.94
N PRO A 298 -10.51 16.38 16.83
CA PRO A 298 -11.93 16.76 16.74
C PRO A 298 -12.78 16.25 17.93
N LEU A 299 -12.26 15.25 18.65
CA LEU A 299 -12.84 14.60 19.82
C LEU A 299 -12.88 15.45 21.09
N GLN A 300 -12.20 16.60 21.16
CA GLN A 300 -12.34 17.50 22.32
C GLN A 300 -13.66 18.29 22.32
N PHE A 301 -14.36 18.39 21.18
CA PHE A 301 -15.64 19.10 21.11
C PHE A 301 -16.82 18.33 21.77
N GLY A 302 -16.64 17.04 22.09
CA GLY A 302 -17.69 16.20 22.68
C GLY A 302 -17.69 16.09 24.21
N MET A 303 -16.71 16.64 24.94
CA MET A 303 -16.55 16.45 26.39
C MET A 303 -16.81 17.68 27.27
N LEU A 304 -17.29 18.80 26.72
CA LEU A 304 -17.45 20.06 27.49
C LEU A 304 -18.87 20.34 28.01
N TRP A 305 -19.82 19.40 27.93
CA TRP A 305 -21.14 19.55 28.53
C TRP A 305 -21.43 18.40 29.50
N THR A 306 -21.00 18.54 30.75
CA THR A 306 -21.62 17.97 31.99
C THR A 306 -20.76 18.27 33.21
N CYS A 307 -20.46 19.54 33.48
CA CYS A 307 -19.95 19.97 34.79
C CYS A 307 -20.56 21.31 35.20
N SER A 308 -21.88 21.43 35.07
CA SER A 308 -22.65 22.54 35.64
C SER A 308 -23.97 21.98 36.14
N MET A 309 -24.00 21.50 37.38
CA MET A 309 -25.18 21.44 38.26
C MET A 309 -24.78 20.77 39.58
N ALA A 310 -24.19 21.56 40.47
CA ALA A 310 -24.28 21.33 41.92
C ALA A 310 -24.39 22.72 42.58
N LEU A 311 -25.57 23.31 42.44
CA LEU A 311 -25.94 24.54 43.13
C LEU A 311 -26.30 24.19 44.59
N LEU A 312 -25.55 24.84 45.49
CA LEU A 312 -25.93 25.34 46.81
C LEU A 312 -27.20 24.78 47.47
N GLY A 313 -27.02 24.26 48.69
CA GLY A 313 -28.13 24.00 49.59
C GLY A 313 -27.71 23.56 50.99
N VAL A 314 -26.82 24.29 51.67
CA VAL A 314 -26.69 24.19 53.13
C VAL A 314 -26.44 25.59 53.67
N LEU A 315 -27.45 26.18 54.29
CA LEU A 315 -27.35 27.06 55.46
C LEU A 315 -28.77 27.39 55.99
N LEU A 316 -29.00 26.99 57.26
CA LEU A 316 -29.97 27.51 58.25
C LEU A 316 -31.46 27.12 58.01
N GLU A 317 -32.30 26.70 58.98
CA GLU A 317 -32.31 26.89 60.45
C GLU A 317 -33.50 26.09 61.09
N PHE A 318 -33.48 25.91 62.43
CA PHE A 318 -34.53 25.43 63.39
C PHE A 318 -34.85 23.92 63.39
N TYR A 319 -34.67 23.13 64.46
CA TYR A 319 -34.89 23.28 65.92
C TYR A 319 -33.96 22.36 66.72
#